data_AF-B1M027-F1
#
_entry.id   AF-B1M027-F1
#
_cell.length_a   1.000
_cell.length_b   1.000
_cell.length_c   1.000
_cell.angle_alpha   90.00
_cell.angle_beta   90.00
_cell.angle_gamma   90.00
#
_symmetry.space_group_name_H-M   'P 1'
#
loop_
_entity.id
_entity.type
_entity.pdbx_description
1 polymer ?
#
loop_
_entity_poly.entity_id
_entity_poly.type
_entity_poly.pdbx_seq_one_letter_code
_entity_poly.pdbx_strand_id
1 'polypeptide(L)' 'MTAPADTTAVLALLRERVDAAGSQRAWASAHGLSHSYVGEVLRGSRAPGARVLQALGLRRDVVFTPVERGR' A
#
# COMPACT_ATOMS: atom_id res chain seq x y z
N MET A 1 9.24 -17.66 0.57
CA MET A 1 9.86 -16.37 0.25
C MET A 1 8.79 -15.48 -0.36
N THR A 2 8.27 -14.49 0.37
CA THR A 2 7.29 -13.54 -0.20
C THR A 2 8.05 -12.64 -1.18
N ALA A 3 7.70 -12.71 -2.46
CA ALA A 3 8.28 -11.83 -3.47
C ALA A 3 8.03 -10.36 -3.07
N PRO A 4 8.96 -9.43 -3.40
CA PRO A 4 8.72 -8.01 -3.19
C PRO A 4 7.46 -7.61 -3.97
N ALA A 5 6.43 -7.19 -3.25
CA ALA A 5 5.20 -6.70 -3.87
C ALA A 5 5.50 -5.32 -4.49
N ASP A 6 5.27 -5.20 -5.79
CA ASP A 6 5.24 -3.89 -6.45
C ASP A 6 3.98 -3.12 -6.05
N THR A 7 3.91 -1.84 -6.43
CA THR A 7 2.77 -0.98 -6.09
C THR A 7 1.44 -1.59 -6.58
N THR A 8 1.43 -2.23 -7.74
CA THR A 8 0.23 -2.85 -8.32
C THR A 8 -0.30 -3.98 -7.44
N ALA A 9 0.58 -4.86 -6.97
CA ALA A 9 0.24 -5.93 -6.05
C ALA A 9 -0.30 -5.39 -4.71
N VAL A 10 0.28 -4.29 -4.20
CA VAL A 10 -0.24 -3.62 -2.99
C VAL A 10 -1.66 -3.09 -3.21
N LEU A 11 -1.94 -2.50 -4.37
CA LEU A 11 -3.27 -1.98 -4.70
C LEU A 11 -4.30 -3.10 -4.87
N ALA A 12 -3.92 -4.21 -5.50
CA ALA A 12 -4.77 -5.38 -5.62
C ALA A 12 -5.14 -5.95 -4.25
N LEU A 13 -4.14 -6.09 -3.35
CA LEU A 13 -4.37 -6.53 -1.99
C LEU A 13 -5.27 -5.56 -1.22
N LEU A 14 -5.04 -4.24 -1.35
CA LEU A 14 -5.89 -3.24 -0.73
C LEU A 14 -7.35 -3.35 -1.20
N ARG A 15 -7.56 -3.58 -2.50
CA ARG A 15 -8.89 -3.78 -3.10
C ARG A 15 -9.59 -5.00 -2.48
N GLU A 16 -8.90 -6.13 -2.42
CA GLU A 16 -9.43 -7.36 -1.81
C GLU A 16 -9.85 -7.15 -0.35
N ARG A 17 -9.02 -6.47 0.45
CA ARG A 17 -9.34 -6.20 1.86
C ARG A 17 -10.49 -5.22 2.02
N VAL A 18 -10.61 -4.25 1.12
CA VAL A 18 -11.73 -3.31 1.09
C VAL A 18 -13.04 -4.01 0.73
N ASP A 19 -13.01 -4.92 -0.25
CA ASP A 19 -14.18 -5.70 -0.66
C ASP A 19 -14.60 -6.68 0.45
N ALA A 20 -13.65 -7.33 1.12
CA ALA A 20 -13.90 -8.19 2.28
C ALA A 20 -14.50 -7.43 3.49
N ALA A 21 -14.13 -6.16 3.67
CA ALA A 21 -14.71 -5.28 4.68
C ALA A 21 -16.06 -4.67 4.24
N GLY A 22 -16.50 -4.91 3.00
CA GLY A 22 -17.73 -4.42 2.40
C GLY A 22 -17.67 -2.97 1.90
N SER A 23 -16.73 -2.16 2.36
CA SER A 23 -16.49 -0.82 1.80
C SER A 23 -15.14 -0.24 2.21
N GLN A 24 -14.66 0.72 1.41
CA GLN A 24 -13.44 1.47 1.74
C GLN A 24 -13.56 2.23 3.06
N ARG A 25 -14.77 2.68 3.41
CA ARG A 25 -15.04 3.43 4.64
C ARG A 25 -15.00 2.52 5.86
N ALA A 26 -15.57 1.32 5.76
CA ALA A 26 -15.53 0.31 6.83
C ALA A 26 -14.08 -0.14 7.08
N TRP A 27 -13.34 -0.48 6.02
CA TRP A 27 -11.94 -0.87 6.13
C TRP A 27 -11.08 0.25 6.73
N ALA A 28 -11.21 1.48 6.21
CA ALA A 28 -10.46 2.61 6.72
C ALA A 28 -10.76 2.88 8.20
N SER A 29 -12.03 2.81 8.61
CA SER A 29 -12.45 2.99 10.01
C SER A 29 -11.84 1.92 10.93
N ALA A 30 -11.84 0.66 10.51
CA ALA A 30 -11.26 -0.45 11.28
C ALA A 30 -9.75 -0.29 11.52
N HIS A 31 -9.06 0.40 10.60
CA HIS A 31 -7.61 0.64 10.66
C HIS A 31 -7.24 2.07 11.08
N GLY A 32 -8.20 2.90 11.51
CA GLY A 32 -7.94 4.29 11.94
C GLY A 32 -7.43 5.21 10.81
N LEU A 33 -7.80 4.91 9.57
CA LEU A 33 -7.41 5.65 8.37
C LEU A 33 -8.58 6.51 7.85
N SER A 34 -8.24 7.59 7.13
CA SER A 34 -9.25 8.35 6.39
C SER A 34 -9.71 7.58 5.15
N HIS A 35 -11.02 7.46 4.97
CA HIS A 35 -11.61 6.85 3.77
C HIS A 35 -11.16 7.58 2.48
N SER A 36 -10.99 8.90 2.53
CA SER A 36 -10.50 9.70 1.39
C SER A 36 -9.09 9.29 1.02
N TYR A 37 -8.22 9.11 2.01
CA TYR A 37 -6.85 8.67 1.81
C TYR A 37 -6.79 7.26 1.20
N VAL A 38 -7.58 6.31 1.72
CA VAL A 38 -7.68 4.96 1.14
C VAL A 38 -8.16 5.02 -0.32
N GLY A 39 -9.15 5.88 -0.62
CA GLY A 39 -9.62 6.11 -1.98
C GLY A 39 -8.57 6.71 -2.91
N GLU A 40 -7.76 7.67 -2.44
CA GLU A 40 -6.64 8.23 -3.23
C GLU A 40 -5.59 7.19 -3.57
N VAL A 41 -5.28 6.30 -2.63
CA VAL A 41 -4.35 5.20 -2.84
C VAL A 41 -4.92 4.21 -3.84
N LEU A 42 -6.17 3.78 -3.69
CA LEU A 42 -6.84 2.87 -4.64
C LEU A 42 -6.90 3.42 -6.07
N ARG A 43 -7.04 4.75 -6.24
CA ARG A 43 -7.02 5.40 -7.56
C ARG A 43 -5.62 5.58 -8.15
N GLY A 44 -4.56 5.24 -7.40
CA GLY A 44 -3.18 5.48 -7.80
C GLY A 44 -2.76 6.95 -7.79
N SER A 45 -3.63 7.87 -7.35
CA SER A 45 -3.31 9.30 -7.23
C SER A 45 -2.29 9.58 -6.13
N ARG A 46 -2.17 8.64 -5.17
CA ARG A 46 -1.20 8.71 -4.07
C ARG A 46 -0.56 7.35 -3.84
N ALA A 47 0.75 7.33 -3.62
CA ALA A 47 1.45 6.11 -3.27
C ALA A 47 0.99 5.55 -1.90
N PRO A 48 0.96 4.21 -1.72
CA PRO A 48 0.68 3.61 -0.42
C PRO A 48 1.72 4.05 0.62
N GLY A 49 1.24 4.71 1.67
CA GLY A 49 2.09 5.17 2.76
C GLY A 49 2.27 4.08 3.82
N ALA A 50 3.18 4.33 4.77
CA ALA A 50 3.52 3.38 5.83
C ALA A 50 2.30 2.85 6.60
N ARG A 51 1.30 3.69 6.90
CA ARG A 51 0.10 3.23 7.61
C ARG A 51 -0.79 2.29 6.80
N VAL A 52 -0.96 2.53 5.50
CA VAL A 52 -1.70 1.61 4.62
C VAL A 52 -0.96 0.29 4.50
N LEU A 53 0.36 0.34 4.31
CA LEU A 53 1.18 -0.87 4.26
C LEU A 53 1.09 -1.67 5.55
N GLN A 54 1.22 -1.02 6.72
CA GLN A 54 1.08 -1.69 8.02
C GLN A 54 -0.30 -2.31 8.22
N ALA A 55 -1.38 -1.61 7.82
CA ALA A 55 -2.74 -2.14 7.87
C ALA A 55 -2.93 -3.37 6.96
N LEU A 56 -2.14 -3.49 5.90
CA LEU A 56 -2.08 -4.65 5.01
C LEU A 56 -1.09 -5.74 5.47
N GLY A 57 -0.37 -5.52 6.58
CA GLY A 57 0.69 -6.42 7.05
C GLY A 57 1.99 -6.34 6.23
N LEU A 58 2.19 -5.24 5.51
CA LEU A 58 3.33 -4.98 4.64
C LEU A 58 4.25 -3.91 5.23
N ARG A 59 5.52 -3.97 4.84
CA ARG A 59 6.52 -2.92 5.11
C ARG A 59 7.21 -2.55 3.80
N ARG A 60 7.50 -1.25 3.62
CA ARG A 60 8.35 -0.77 2.53
C ARG A 60 9.80 -0.80 2.99
N ASP A 61 10.59 -1.70 2.41
CA ASP A 61 12.05 -1.69 2.57
C ASP A 61 12.66 -0.97 1.36
N VAL A 62 13.45 0.09 1.62
CA VAL A 62 14.17 0.84 0.59
C VAL A 62 15.62 0.38 0.60
N VAL A 63 16.06 -0.21 -0.51
CA VAL A 63 17.44 -0.67 -0.70
C VAL A 63 18.14 0.31 -1.63
N PHE A 64 19.31 0.80 -1.21
CA PHE A 64 20.16 1.67 -2.03
C PHE A 64 21.30 0.84 -2.63
N THR A 65 21.43 0.88 -3.94
CA THR A 65 22.53 0.22 -4.67
C THR A 65 23.56 1.28 -5.08
N PRO A 66 24.87 0.99 -5.01
CA PRO A 66 25.89 1.92 -5.49
C PRO A 66 25.69 2.23 -6.96
N VAL A 67 25.78 3.51 -7.33
CA VAL A 67 25.88 3.91 -8.74
C VAL A 67 27.35 3.81 -9.10
N GLU A 68 27.73 2.84 -9.94
CA GLU A 68 29.08 2.81 -10.51
C GLU A 68 29.27 4.04 -11.39
N ARG A 69 29.91 5.08 -10.85
CA ARG A 69 30.38 6.20 -11.67
C ARG A 69 31.63 5.74 -12.40
N GLY A 70 31.44 5.24 -13.62
CA GLY A 70 32.53 5.00 -14.56
C GLY A 70 33.35 6.28 -14.76
N ARG A 71 34.67 6.13 -14.67
CA ARG A 71 35.68 7.14 -14.99
C ARG A 71 35.75 7.37 -16.50
#